data_AF-U5WEH4-F1
#
_entry.id   AF-U5WEH4-F1
#
_cell.length_a   1.000
_cell.length_b   1.000
_cell.length_c   1.000
_cell.angle_alpha   90.00
_cell.angle_beta   90.00
_cell.angle_gamma   90.00
#
_symmetry.space_group_name_H-M   'P 1'
#
loop_
_entity.id
_entity.type
_entity.pdbx_description
1 polymer ?
#
loop_
_entity_poly.entity_id
_entity_poly.type
_entity_poly.pdbx_seq_one_letter_code
_entity_poly.pdbx_strand_id
1 'polypeptide(L)'
;MIGVQGVMSRISELKAQLGITPPAPNAAFAGALTEATGKTATSGVTGRSVVDAAKKYLGTPYVFGSTDPAKGLDCSALVQRAYKDLGVDLPRTSQEQARAGTKVDGLKNAKPGDILAFDSPVDHVAIYLGDNKMIAAPKPGDHVKIQSVYETPTHIRRVVGTEAAGGISASIAPAAVRPASLQNSTSLAGVPYADMFLKAGAKYDVSPKLLAAVAKVESGYNPKAVSPAGAQGLMQLMPATARGLGVHNSFDPQQAINGAAKLLSSHLKEFKSLPLALAAYNAGGGNVHKYGGIPPFSETQAYVPKVQKALAALG
;
A
#
# COMPACT_ATOMS: atom_id res chain seq x y z
N MET A 1 -8.83 46.32 18.89
CA MET A 1 -9.07 44.86 18.80
C MET A 1 -10.45 44.65 18.19
N ILE A 2 -10.51 44.23 16.93
CA ILE A 2 -11.80 43.88 16.30
C ILE A 2 -12.11 42.46 16.76
N GLY A 3 -13.01 42.35 17.74
CA GLY A 3 -13.46 41.06 18.27
C GLY A 3 -14.17 40.24 17.19
N VAL A 4 -14.30 38.94 17.43
CA VAL A 4 -14.89 37.94 16.52
C VAL A 4 -16.27 38.37 15.97
N GLN A 5 -17.06 39.14 16.74
CA GLN A 5 -18.30 39.77 16.28
C GLN A 5 -18.11 40.69 15.05
N GLY A 6 -17.05 41.51 15.03
CA GLY A 6 -16.80 42.47 13.94
C GLY A 6 -16.42 41.79 12.62
N VAL A 7 -15.75 40.64 12.70
CA VAL A 7 -15.42 39.82 11.51
C VAL A 7 -16.67 39.16 10.93
N MET A 8 -17.60 38.71 11.78
CA MET A 8 -18.84 38.07 11.34
C MET A 8 -19.84 39.04 10.70
N SER A 9 -19.88 40.30 11.17
CA SER A 9 -20.69 41.36 10.53
C SER A 9 -20.17 41.70 9.13
N ARG A 10 -18.84 41.73 8.94
CA ARG A 10 -18.23 42.01 7.63
C ARG A 10 -18.46 40.89 6.61
N ILE A 11 -18.46 39.64 7.07
CA ILE A 11 -18.80 38.46 6.23
C ILE A 11 -20.26 38.50 5.79
N SER A 12 -21.16 39.01 6.64
CA SER A 12 -22.59 39.09 6.33
C SER A 12 -22.88 40.23 5.34
N GLU A 13 -22.22 41.38 5.47
CA GLU A 13 -22.31 42.47 4.49
C GLU A 13 -21.75 42.06 3.11
N LEU A 14 -20.61 41.35 3.08
CA LEU A 14 -20.02 40.84 1.84
C LEU A 14 -20.91 39.80 1.12
N LYS A 15 -21.65 38.98 1.87
CA LYS A 15 -22.60 38.02 1.29
C LYS A 15 -23.82 38.68 0.67
N ALA A 16 -24.29 39.79 1.25
CA ALA A 16 -25.42 40.56 0.70
C ALA A 16 -25.05 41.32 -0.58
N GLN A 17 -23.80 41.81 -0.70
CA GLN A 17 -23.31 42.48 -1.91
C GLN A 17 -22.99 41.52 -3.08
N LEU A 18 -22.78 40.22 -2.80
CA LEU A 18 -22.42 39.21 -3.81
C LEU A 18 -23.59 38.39 -4.35
N GLY A 19 -24.82 38.58 -3.85
CA GLY A 19 -26.02 37.91 -4.40
C GLY A 19 -26.02 36.39 -4.31
N ILE A 20 -25.22 35.79 -3.41
CA ILE A 20 -25.13 34.33 -3.25
C ILE A 20 -26.09 33.90 -2.14
N THR A 21 -27.32 33.55 -2.51
CA THR A 21 -28.20 32.76 -1.64
C THR A 21 -27.75 31.30 -1.64
N PRO A 22 -27.53 30.65 -0.47
CA PRO A 22 -27.30 29.22 -0.44
C PRO A 22 -28.59 28.50 -0.86
N PRO A 23 -28.53 27.42 -1.66
CA PRO A 23 -29.70 26.59 -1.89
C PRO A 23 -30.15 25.98 -0.57
N ALA A 24 -31.47 25.92 -0.36
CA ALA A 24 -32.06 25.26 0.80
C ALA A 24 -31.54 23.81 0.91
N PRO A 25 -31.27 23.30 2.12
CA PRO A 25 -30.79 21.93 2.28
C PRO A 25 -31.87 20.97 1.80
N ASN A 26 -31.53 20.17 0.80
CA ASN A 26 -32.42 19.17 0.23
C ASN A 26 -32.82 18.20 1.36
N ALA A 27 -34.11 17.96 1.59
CA ALA A 27 -34.61 17.12 2.69
C ALA A 27 -34.03 15.68 2.65
N ALA A 28 -33.58 15.23 1.48
CA ALA A 28 -32.83 14.00 1.29
C ALA A 28 -31.47 13.97 2.01
N PHE A 29 -30.80 15.12 2.16
CA PHE A 29 -29.52 15.23 2.87
C PHE A 29 -29.71 15.19 4.39
N ALA A 30 -30.76 15.83 4.90
CA ALA A 30 -31.12 15.74 6.32
C ALA A 30 -31.60 14.33 6.69
N GLY A 31 -32.36 13.67 5.80
CA GLY A 31 -32.72 12.26 5.93
C GLY A 31 -31.49 11.35 5.97
N ALA A 32 -30.57 11.51 5.01
CA ALA A 32 -29.33 10.75 4.96
C ALA A 32 -28.40 11.02 6.16
N LEU A 33 -28.38 12.24 6.69
CA LEU A 33 -27.61 12.58 7.90
C LEU A 33 -28.25 12.00 9.17
N THR A 34 -29.58 11.92 9.24
CA THR A 34 -30.32 11.32 10.37
C THR A 34 -30.23 9.79 10.34
N GLU A 35 -30.22 9.19 9.16
CA GLU A 35 -29.96 7.76 8.98
C GLU A 35 -28.50 7.39 9.26
N ALA A 36 -27.55 8.30 8.99
CA ALA A 36 -26.14 8.15 9.34
C ALA A 36 -25.83 8.40 10.83
N THR A 37 -26.68 9.14 11.55
CA THR A 37 -26.45 9.51 12.97
C THR A 37 -27.36 8.76 13.96
N GLY A 38 -28.39 8.06 13.49
CA GLY A 38 -29.39 7.38 14.32
C GLY A 38 -29.13 5.90 14.62
N LYS A 39 -28.03 5.31 14.14
CA LYS A 39 -27.74 3.89 14.39
C LYS A 39 -26.59 3.73 15.39
N THR A 40 -26.97 3.59 16.65
CA THR A 40 -26.12 3.13 17.76
C THR A 40 -25.70 1.68 17.50
N ALA A 41 -24.80 1.48 16.53
CA ALA A 41 -23.96 0.30 16.45
C ALA A 41 -22.60 0.75 16.95
N THR A 42 -21.95 -0.05 17.81
CA THR A 42 -20.52 0.09 18.08
C THR A 42 -19.81 0.22 16.73
N SER A 43 -19.34 1.42 16.40
CA SER A 43 -18.52 1.72 15.22
C SER A 43 -17.20 0.99 15.39
N GLY A 44 -17.27 -0.30 15.05
CA GLY A 44 -16.44 -1.35 15.59
C GLY A 44 -15.09 -1.35 14.92
N VAL A 45 -14.04 -1.37 15.74
CA VAL A 45 -12.66 -1.59 15.32
C VAL A 45 -12.63 -2.65 14.22
N THR A 46 -12.08 -2.29 13.06
CA THR A 46 -12.01 -3.18 11.89
C THR A 46 -10.61 -3.74 11.75
N GLY A 47 -10.49 -4.86 11.05
CA GLY A 47 -9.18 -5.42 10.70
C GLY A 47 -8.25 -4.45 9.95
N ARG A 48 -8.82 -3.51 9.17
CA ARG A 48 -8.06 -2.44 8.51
C ARG A 48 -7.50 -1.43 9.52
N SER A 49 -8.31 -1.02 10.50
CA SER A 49 -7.83 -0.12 11.56
C SER A 49 -6.70 -0.74 12.39
N VAL A 50 -6.74 -2.06 12.64
CA VAL A 50 -5.65 -2.80 13.30
C VAL A 50 -4.36 -2.73 12.49
N VAL A 51 -4.44 -2.94 11.17
CA VAL A 51 -3.28 -2.81 10.28
C VAL A 51 -2.71 -1.39 10.30
N ASP A 52 -3.56 -0.38 10.24
CA ASP A 52 -3.11 1.01 10.21
C ASP A 52 -2.54 1.46 11.58
N ALA A 53 -3.05 0.93 12.69
CA ALA A 53 -2.45 1.09 14.01
C ALA A 53 -1.06 0.42 14.08
N ALA A 54 -0.93 -0.81 13.59
CA ALA A 54 0.34 -1.53 13.59
C ALA A 54 1.43 -0.82 12.77
N LYS A 55 1.08 -0.22 11.63
CA LYS A 55 2.02 0.52 10.77
C LYS A 55 2.68 1.72 11.45
N LYS A 56 2.08 2.29 12.49
CA LYS A 56 2.68 3.39 13.28
C LYS A 56 4.00 2.99 13.93
N TYR A 57 4.20 1.69 14.14
CA TYR A 57 5.39 1.13 14.77
C TYR A 57 6.44 0.67 13.77
N LEU A 58 6.27 0.92 12.46
CA LEU A 58 7.28 0.56 11.46
C LEU A 58 8.63 1.24 11.77
N GLY A 59 9.70 0.45 11.74
CA GLY A 59 11.04 0.91 12.09
C GLY A 59 11.37 0.83 13.58
N THR A 60 10.40 0.57 14.46
CA THR A 60 10.69 0.38 15.90
C THR A 60 11.62 -0.82 16.09
N PRO A 61 12.77 -0.66 16.78
CA PRO A 61 13.70 -1.76 17.01
C PRO A 61 13.05 -2.93 17.73
N TYR A 62 13.49 -4.15 17.42
CA TYR A 62 13.09 -5.31 18.21
C TYR A 62 13.85 -5.34 19.54
N VAL A 63 13.13 -5.45 20.65
CA VAL A 63 13.72 -5.71 21.96
C VAL A 63 12.89 -6.78 22.67
N PHE A 64 13.52 -7.93 22.94
CA PHE A 64 12.86 -9.06 23.60
C PHE A 64 12.30 -8.65 24.97
N GLY A 65 11.02 -8.91 25.21
CA GLY A 65 10.34 -8.59 26.47
C GLY A 65 9.86 -7.13 26.59
N SER A 66 10.27 -6.23 25.69
CA SER A 66 9.92 -4.81 25.78
C SER A 66 8.48 -4.54 25.33
N THR A 67 7.79 -3.68 26.09
CA THR A 67 6.44 -3.16 25.80
C THR A 67 6.44 -1.66 25.46
N ASP A 68 7.61 -1.04 25.45
CA ASP A 68 7.80 0.40 25.29
C ASP A 68 8.23 0.74 23.86
N PRO A 69 7.36 1.36 23.02
CA PRO A 69 7.70 1.72 21.64
C PRO A 69 8.92 2.62 21.49
N ALA A 70 9.29 3.39 22.52
CA ALA A 70 10.47 4.24 22.49
C ALA A 70 11.78 3.45 22.68
N LYS A 71 11.72 2.31 23.38
CA LYS A 71 12.87 1.43 23.62
C LYS A 71 12.95 0.29 22.61
N GLY A 72 11.82 -0.09 22.03
CA GLY A 72 11.68 -1.20 21.09
C GLY A 72 10.52 -2.11 21.47
N LEU A 73 10.06 -2.92 20.53
CA LEU A 73 8.91 -3.82 20.73
C LEU A 73 9.29 -5.25 20.38
N ASP A 74 8.87 -6.21 21.19
CA ASP A 74 8.86 -7.62 20.77
C ASP A 74 7.61 -7.96 19.94
N CYS A 75 7.55 -9.18 19.42
CA CYS A 75 6.50 -9.64 18.52
C CYS A 75 5.10 -9.49 19.13
N SER A 76 4.93 -9.91 20.39
CA SER A 76 3.63 -9.85 21.09
C SER A 76 3.29 -8.46 21.60
N ALA A 77 4.28 -7.62 21.93
CA ALA A 77 4.07 -6.22 22.29
C ALA A 77 3.60 -5.39 21.09
N LEU A 78 4.13 -5.63 19.88
CA LEU A 78 3.64 -5.00 18.65
C LEU A 78 2.16 -5.30 18.42
N VAL A 79 1.80 -6.59 18.47
CA VAL A 79 0.41 -7.03 18.28
C VAL A 79 -0.50 -6.43 19.35
N GLN A 80 -0.11 -6.57 20.62
CA GLN A 80 -0.86 -6.01 21.76
C GLN A 80 -1.08 -4.51 21.59
N ARG A 81 -0.04 -3.76 21.22
CA ARG A 81 -0.12 -2.31 21.12
C ARG A 81 -1.00 -1.84 19.98
N ALA A 82 -0.91 -2.48 18.81
CA ALA A 82 -1.75 -2.16 17.66
C ALA A 82 -3.25 -2.31 17.98
N TYR A 83 -3.61 -3.32 18.77
CA TYR A 83 -4.98 -3.52 19.25
C TYR A 83 -5.35 -2.57 20.39
N LYS A 84 -4.43 -2.31 21.33
CA LYS A 84 -4.65 -1.40 22.46
C LYS A 84 -4.88 0.04 22.03
N ASP A 85 -4.20 0.51 20.98
CA ASP A 85 -4.40 1.82 20.37
C ASP A 85 -5.83 2.02 19.83
N LEU A 86 -6.57 0.92 19.64
CA LEU A 86 -7.95 0.89 19.19
C LEU A 86 -8.93 0.54 20.32
N GLY A 87 -8.45 0.47 21.56
CA GLY A 87 -9.25 0.12 22.73
C GLY A 87 -9.55 -1.38 22.86
N VAL A 88 -8.84 -2.25 22.12
CA VAL A 88 -8.99 -3.71 22.21
C VAL A 88 -7.87 -4.29 23.07
N ASP A 89 -8.24 -4.95 24.16
CA ASP A 89 -7.27 -5.60 25.05
C ASP A 89 -6.86 -6.98 24.54
N LEU A 90 -5.55 -7.20 24.49
CA LEU A 90 -4.94 -8.49 24.16
C LEU A 90 -3.99 -8.91 25.29
N PRO A 91 -3.86 -10.23 25.53
CA PRO A 91 -2.89 -10.74 26.48
C PRO A 91 -1.45 -10.42 26.03
N ARG A 92 -0.53 -10.43 26.99
CA ARG A 92 0.86 -9.96 26.77
C ARG A 92 1.70 -10.95 25.97
N THR A 93 1.45 -12.24 26.10
CA THR A 93 2.34 -13.28 25.54
C THR A 93 1.86 -13.80 24.19
N SER A 94 2.81 -14.20 23.34
CA SER A 94 2.53 -14.78 22.00
C SER A 94 1.64 -16.03 22.10
N GLN A 95 1.85 -16.88 23.13
CA GLN A 95 1.08 -18.11 23.33
C GLN A 95 -0.38 -17.83 23.69
N GLU A 96 -0.64 -16.81 24.50
CA GLU A 96 -2.01 -16.40 24.86
C GLU A 96 -2.69 -15.68 23.69
N GLN A 97 -1.97 -14.83 22.95
CA GLN A 97 -2.49 -14.17 21.75
C GLN A 97 -2.88 -15.18 20.67
N ALA A 98 -2.14 -16.28 20.54
CA ALA A 98 -2.48 -17.39 19.65
C ALA A 98 -3.75 -18.16 20.07
N ARG A 99 -4.39 -17.80 21.18
CA ARG A 99 -5.68 -18.33 21.64
C ARG A 99 -6.79 -17.27 21.70
N ALA A 100 -6.48 -16.00 21.46
CA ALA A 100 -7.44 -14.90 21.50
C ALA A 100 -8.43 -14.94 20.33
N GLY A 101 -9.63 -14.40 20.52
CA GLY A 101 -10.64 -14.25 19.47
C GLY A 101 -11.10 -15.57 18.84
N THR A 102 -11.57 -15.49 17.59
CA THR A 102 -12.08 -16.63 16.83
C THR A 102 -10.97 -17.27 15.98
N LYS A 103 -10.95 -18.60 15.92
CA LYS A 103 -10.05 -19.34 15.02
C LYS A 103 -10.39 -19.06 13.56
N VAL A 104 -9.36 -18.90 12.72
CA VAL A 104 -9.50 -18.79 11.26
C VAL A 104 -8.80 -19.98 10.60
N ASP A 105 -9.53 -20.70 9.76
CA ASP A 105 -9.01 -21.92 9.12
C ASP A 105 -8.15 -21.60 7.90
N GLY A 106 -6.85 -21.42 8.16
CA GLY A 106 -5.82 -21.26 7.14
C GLY A 106 -5.77 -19.88 6.51
N LEU A 107 -4.62 -19.59 5.87
CA LEU A 107 -4.30 -18.24 5.38
C LEU A 107 -5.27 -17.74 4.29
N LYS A 108 -5.92 -18.65 3.57
CA LYS A 108 -6.97 -18.33 2.58
C LYS A 108 -8.17 -17.58 3.18
N ASN A 109 -8.47 -17.85 4.45
CA ASN A 109 -9.58 -17.25 5.19
C ASN A 109 -9.13 -16.08 6.07
N ALA A 110 -7.81 -15.86 6.15
CA ALA A 110 -7.23 -14.77 6.90
C ALA A 110 -7.60 -13.44 6.24
N LYS A 111 -7.92 -12.46 7.07
CA LYS A 111 -8.28 -11.10 6.68
C LYS A 111 -7.31 -10.13 7.33
N PRO A 112 -7.11 -8.94 6.75
CA PRO A 112 -6.29 -7.90 7.36
C PRO A 112 -6.69 -7.69 8.82
N GLY A 113 -5.71 -7.57 9.71
CA GLY A 113 -5.90 -7.47 11.15
C GLY A 113 -5.81 -8.80 11.89
N ASP A 114 -6.03 -9.94 11.25
CA ASP A 114 -5.91 -11.25 11.91
C ASP A 114 -4.48 -11.47 12.45
N ILE A 115 -4.36 -12.07 13.63
CA ILE A 115 -3.08 -12.44 14.24
C ILE A 115 -2.61 -13.74 13.60
N LEU A 116 -1.38 -13.75 13.11
CA LEU A 116 -0.67 -14.94 12.66
C LEU A 116 0.26 -15.38 13.78
N ALA A 117 0.23 -16.64 14.18
CA ALA A 117 1.16 -17.23 15.13
C ALA A 117 1.95 -18.36 14.46
N PHE A 118 3.23 -18.44 14.80
CA PHE A 118 4.20 -19.35 14.20
C PHE A 118 4.84 -20.24 15.28
N ASP A 119 5.40 -21.37 14.83
CA ASP A 119 6.01 -22.42 15.67
C ASP A 119 5.05 -23.15 16.62
N SER A 120 5.57 -24.24 17.20
CA SER A 120 4.93 -25.04 18.25
C SER A 120 6.00 -25.55 19.22
N PRO A 121 6.13 -24.98 20.43
CA PRO A 121 5.30 -23.92 21.03
C PRO A 121 5.40 -22.58 20.30
N VAL A 122 4.36 -21.75 20.39
CA VAL A 122 4.32 -20.44 19.71
C VAL A 122 5.40 -19.52 20.28
N ASP A 123 6.31 -19.08 19.42
CA ASP A 123 7.39 -18.13 19.76
C ASP A 123 7.19 -16.78 19.06
N HIS A 124 6.66 -16.79 17.83
CA HIS A 124 6.48 -15.60 17.01
C HIS A 124 5.01 -15.32 16.67
N VAL A 125 4.63 -14.04 16.69
CA VAL A 125 3.31 -13.53 16.28
C VAL A 125 3.43 -12.27 15.43
N ALA A 126 2.48 -12.09 14.52
CA ALA A 126 2.42 -10.98 13.58
C ALA A 126 0.97 -10.58 13.26
N ILE A 127 0.77 -9.41 12.66
CA ILE A 127 -0.55 -8.97 12.16
C ILE A 127 -0.59 -9.16 10.65
N TYR A 128 -1.61 -9.87 10.16
CA TYR A 128 -1.84 -10.07 8.73
C TYR A 128 -2.32 -8.78 8.06
N LEU A 129 -1.75 -8.46 6.90
CA LEU A 129 -2.10 -7.28 6.10
C LEU A 129 -3.00 -7.60 4.92
N GLY A 130 -3.24 -8.88 4.63
CA GLY A 130 -3.71 -9.34 3.33
C GLY A 130 -2.56 -9.66 2.37
N ASP A 131 -2.88 -10.23 1.21
CA ASP A 131 -1.93 -10.48 0.11
C ASP A 131 -0.63 -11.20 0.52
N ASN A 132 -0.73 -12.19 1.42
CA ASN A 132 0.43 -12.93 1.96
C ASN A 132 1.48 -12.02 2.64
N LYS A 133 1.05 -10.91 3.25
CA LYS A 133 1.91 -9.97 3.97
C LYS A 133 1.55 -9.91 5.44
N MET A 134 2.57 -9.67 6.27
CA MET A 134 2.40 -9.41 7.68
C MET A 134 3.31 -8.28 8.13
N ILE A 135 2.88 -7.58 9.18
CA ILE A 135 3.75 -6.69 9.94
C ILE A 135 4.15 -7.42 11.21
N ALA A 136 5.46 -7.47 11.44
CA ALA A 136 6.04 -8.26 12.51
C ALA A 136 7.26 -7.53 13.08
N ALA A 137 7.51 -7.74 14.37
CA ALA A 137 8.80 -7.49 15.00
C ALA A 137 9.52 -8.86 15.07
N PRO A 138 10.44 -9.19 14.14
CA PRO A 138 10.81 -10.58 13.89
C PRO A 138 11.83 -11.14 14.90
N LYS A 139 12.89 -10.40 15.23
CA LYS A 139 13.99 -10.90 16.07
C LYS A 139 14.93 -9.80 16.55
N PRO A 140 15.75 -10.05 17.60
CA PRO A 140 16.80 -9.13 18.03
C PRO A 140 17.73 -8.72 16.89
N GLY A 141 18.10 -7.43 16.86
CA GLY A 141 18.91 -6.84 15.78
C GLY A 141 18.12 -6.46 14.52
N ASP A 142 16.82 -6.67 14.52
CA ASP A 142 15.91 -6.25 13.45
C ASP A 142 14.92 -5.17 13.96
N HIS A 143 13.97 -4.76 13.12
CA HIS A 143 12.94 -3.80 13.47
C HIS A 143 11.57 -4.25 12.97
N VAL A 144 10.52 -3.60 13.47
CA VAL A 144 9.15 -3.79 12.98
C VAL A 144 9.10 -3.45 11.49
N LYS A 145 8.74 -4.43 10.67
CA LYS A 145 8.70 -4.27 9.22
C LYS A 145 7.55 -5.05 8.59
N ILE A 146 7.18 -4.63 7.38
CA ILE A 146 6.28 -5.40 6.53
C ILE A 146 7.12 -6.43 5.78
N GLN A 147 6.76 -7.69 5.93
CA GLN A 147 7.38 -8.80 5.22
C GLN A 147 6.32 -9.74 4.68
N SER A 148 6.74 -10.67 3.83
CA SER A 148 5.86 -11.75 3.38
C SER A 148 5.62 -12.72 4.53
N VAL A 149 4.45 -13.35 4.56
CA VAL A 149 4.22 -14.57 5.35
C VAL A 149 5.07 -15.66 4.69
N TYR A 150 6.22 -15.97 5.28
CA TYR A 150 7.27 -16.80 4.67
C TYR A 150 7.10 -18.30 5.00
N GLU A 151 6.30 -18.62 6.00
CA GLU A 151 5.95 -19.98 6.40
C GLU A 151 4.48 -20.04 6.79
N THR A 152 3.92 -21.26 6.87
CA THR A 152 2.51 -21.45 7.22
C THR A 152 2.31 -21.17 8.71
N PRO A 153 1.45 -20.22 9.11
CA PRO A 153 1.14 -19.98 10.52
C PRO A 153 0.52 -21.23 11.16
N THR A 154 0.97 -21.60 12.36
CA THR A 154 0.38 -22.70 13.13
C THR A 154 -1.01 -22.34 13.65
N HIS A 155 -1.25 -21.06 13.94
CA HIS A 155 -2.56 -20.54 14.33
C HIS A 155 -2.86 -19.20 13.66
N ILE A 156 -4.13 -18.97 13.32
CA ILE A 156 -4.63 -17.68 12.85
C ILE A 156 -5.84 -17.30 13.69
N ARG A 157 -5.82 -16.08 14.23
CA ARG A 157 -6.86 -15.57 15.14
C ARG A 157 -7.44 -14.25 14.68
N ARG A 158 -8.77 -14.19 14.66
CA ARG A 158 -9.53 -12.98 14.37
C ARG A 158 -10.10 -12.42 15.66
N VAL A 159 -9.67 -11.21 16.01
CA VAL A 159 -10.05 -10.55 17.27
C VAL A 159 -11.11 -9.46 17.04
N VAL A 160 -11.13 -8.86 15.86
CA VAL A 160 -12.03 -7.75 15.50
C VAL A 160 -12.99 -8.12 14.38
N GLY A 161 -14.12 -7.41 14.31
CA GLY A 161 -15.15 -7.61 13.31
C GLY A 161 -14.63 -7.35 11.88
N THR A 162 -15.08 -8.15 10.93
CA THR A 162 -14.73 -7.97 9.52
C THR A 162 -15.87 -7.25 8.83
N GLU A 163 -15.60 -6.10 8.23
CA GLU A 163 -16.55 -5.50 7.30
C GLU A 163 -16.92 -6.54 6.22
N ALA A 164 -18.22 -6.72 6.03
CA ALA A 164 -18.74 -7.45 4.90
C ALA A 164 -18.44 -6.63 3.64
N ALA A 165 -17.89 -7.28 2.61
CA ALA A 165 -17.92 -6.76 1.26
C ALA A 165 -19.39 -6.72 0.80
N GLY A 166 -20.11 -5.66 1.17
CA GLY A 166 -21.48 -5.38 0.76
C GLY A 166 -21.46 -4.56 -0.52
N GLY A 167 -21.88 -5.17 -1.63
CA GLY A 167 -22.15 -4.46 -2.86
C GLY A 167 -23.34 -3.50 -2.69
N ILE A 168 -23.22 -2.32 -3.29
CA ILE A 168 -24.36 -1.54 -3.76
C ILE A 168 -24.13 -1.23 -5.23
N SER A 169 -24.86 -1.98 -6.07
CA SER A 169 -25.19 -1.56 -7.43
C SER A 169 -26.17 -0.41 -7.34
N ALA A 170 -25.86 0.72 -7.96
CA ALA A 170 -26.84 1.72 -8.36
C ALA A 170 -26.42 2.32 -9.72
N SER A 171 -27.06 1.83 -10.78
CA SER A 171 -27.37 2.60 -12.00
C SER A 171 -28.41 3.67 -11.58
N ILE A 172 -28.52 4.91 -12.07
CA ILE A 172 -28.56 5.46 -13.44
C ILE A 172 -28.18 6.98 -13.35
N ALA A 173 -27.65 7.57 -14.43
CA ALA A 173 -27.08 8.93 -14.57
C ALA A 173 -28.13 10.10 -14.58
N PRO A 174 -27.74 11.39 -14.77
CA PRO A 174 -27.22 11.86 -16.06
C PRO A 174 -25.95 12.75 -15.98
N ALA A 175 -25.31 12.83 -17.14
CA ALA A 175 -24.16 13.65 -17.46
C ALA A 175 -24.33 15.11 -17.04
N ALA A 176 -23.47 15.58 -16.14
CA ALA A 176 -23.17 16.99 -15.98
C ALA A 176 -21.80 17.25 -16.61
N VAL A 177 -21.80 18.15 -17.59
CA VAL A 177 -20.64 18.69 -18.28
C VAL A 177 -19.57 19.07 -17.26
N ARG A 178 -18.48 18.30 -17.18
CA ARG A 178 -17.26 18.72 -16.48
C ARG A 178 -16.34 19.35 -17.54
N PRO A 179 -15.77 20.54 -17.28
CA PRO A 179 -14.85 21.15 -18.23
C PRO A 179 -13.64 20.23 -18.41
N ALA A 180 -13.30 19.98 -19.68
CA ALA A 180 -12.26 19.08 -20.15
C ALA A 180 -10.83 19.59 -19.88
N SER A 181 -10.59 20.20 -18.72
CA SER A 181 -9.29 20.77 -18.34
C SER A 181 -8.86 20.26 -16.98
N LEU A 182 -8.72 18.92 -16.88
CA LEU A 182 -7.83 18.21 -15.94
C LEU A 182 -7.58 16.74 -16.38
N GLN A 183 -7.89 16.37 -17.64
CA GLN A 183 -7.68 15.01 -18.18
C GLN A 183 -6.32 14.80 -18.86
N ASN A 184 -5.41 15.77 -18.82
CA ASN A 184 -4.07 15.60 -19.36
C ASN A 184 -3.13 14.95 -18.34
N SER A 185 -3.06 13.61 -18.37
CA SER A 185 -1.84 12.82 -18.10
C SER A 185 -2.07 11.30 -18.07
N THR A 186 -3.30 10.79 -18.19
CA THR A 186 -3.59 9.35 -18.01
C THR A 186 -3.75 8.55 -19.32
N SER A 187 -3.69 9.20 -20.49
CA SER A 187 -3.84 8.50 -21.77
C SER A 187 -2.57 7.72 -22.13
N LEU A 188 -2.61 6.40 -21.99
CA LEU A 188 -1.64 5.45 -22.56
C LEU A 188 -2.13 4.92 -23.93
N ALA A 189 -2.80 5.77 -24.72
CA ALA A 189 -3.37 5.37 -26.00
C ALA A 189 -2.30 4.76 -26.93
N GLY A 190 -2.59 3.58 -27.47
CA GLY A 190 -1.67 2.84 -28.36
C GLY A 190 -0.53 2.09 -27.64
N VAL A 191 -0.43 2.16 -26.31
CA VAL A 191 0.56 1.40 -25.53
C VAL A 191 0.01 -0.01 -25.26
N PRO A 192 0.73 -1.09 -25.62
CA PRO A 192 0.36 -2.45 -25.23
C PRO A 192 0.21 -2.58 -23.71
N TYR A 193 -0.76 -3.35 -23.23
CA TYR A 193 -1.01 -3.56 -21.80
C TYR A 193 -1.40 -2.31 -20.99
N ALA A 194 -1.85 -1.23 -21.65
CA ALA A 194 -2.23 0.03 -21.00
C ALA A 194 -3.11 -0.15 -19.75
N ASP A 195 -4.18 -0.96 -19.82
CA ASP A 195 -5.07 -1.21 -18.69
C ASP A 195 -4.35 -1.85 -17.50
N MET A 196 -3.37 -2.73 -17.76
CA MET A 196 -2.58 -3.36 -16.70
C MET A 196 -1.64 -2.36 -16.04
N PHE A 197 -1.02 -1.46 -16.81
CA PHE A 197 -0.20 -0.37 -16.27
C PHE A 197 -1.04 0.62 -15.46
N LEU A 198 -2.25 0.96 -15.90
CA LEU A 198 -3.18 1.83 -15.16
C LEU A 198 -3.56 1.20 -13.81
N LYS A 199 -3.96 -0.08 -13.82
CA LYS A 199 -4.34 -0.82 -12.60
C LYS A 199 -3.17 -0.96 -11.63
N ALA A 200 -1.98 -1.34 -12.12
CA ALA A 200 -0.81 -1.50 -11.29
C ALA A 200 -0.29 -0.16 -10.74
N GLY A 201 -0.28 0.88 -11.57
CA GLY A 201 0.11 2.22 -11.15
C GLY A 201 -0.76 2.75 -10.01
N ALA A 202 -2.08 2.61 -10.13
CA ALA A 202 -3.02 2.95 -9.07
C ALA A 202 -2.82 2.08 -7.80
N LYS A 203 -2.55 0.78 -7.97
CA LYS A 203 -2.36 -0.15 -6.84
C LYS A 203 -1.09 0.11 -6.04
N TYR A 204 0.00 0.48 -6.70
CA TYR A 204 1.33 0.58 -6.09
C TYR A 204 1.84 2.01 -5.95
N ASP A 205 1.03 3.00 -6.30
CA ASP A 205 1.39 4.42 -6.28
C ASP A 205 2.62 4.71 -7.15
N VAL A 206 2.55 4.27 -8.41
CA VAL A 206 3.58 4.46 -9.43
C VAL A 206 2.93 4.99 -10.71
N SER A 207 3.59 5.92 -11.40
CA SER A 207 3.09 6.43 -12.68
C SER A 207 2.89 5.30 -13.70
N PRO A 208 1.69 5.14 -14.30
CA PRO A 208 1.45 4.17 -15.37
C PRO A 208 2.38 4.38 -16.57
N LYS A 209 2.72 5.63 -16.89
CA LYS A 209 3.69 5.97 -17.95
C LYS A 209 5.10 5.51 -17.62
N LEU A 210 5.50 5.58 -16.35
CA LEU A 210 6.80 5.05 -15.91
C LEU A 210 6.86 3.53 -16.09
N LEU A 211 5.79 2.80 -15.72
CA LEU A 211 5.72 1.36 -15.93
C LEU A 211 5.78 0.98 -17.40
N ALA A 212 5.05 1.70 -18.26
CA ALA A 212 5.10 1.51 -19.70
C ALA A 212 6.49 1.80 -20.28
N ALA A 213 7.14 2.88 -19.84
CA ALA A 213 8.50 3.24 -20.27
C ALA A 213 9.53 2.18 -19.87
N VAL A 214 9.45 1.64 -18.65
CA VAL A 214 10.30 0.53 -18.20
C VAL A 214 10.03 -0.70 -19.07
N ALA A 215 8.77 -1.12 -19.24
CA ALA A 215 8.44 -2.27 -20.09
C ALA A 215 8.95 -2.14 -21.53
N LYS A 216 8.90 -0.92 -22.10
CA LYS A 216 9.44 -0.62 -23.42
C LYS A 216 10.95 -0.84 -23.49
N VAL A 217 11.69 -0.41 -22.47
CA VAL A 217 13.16 -0.52 -22.43
C VAL A 217 13.61 -1.94 -22.11
N GLU A 218 12.92 -2.62 -21.20
CA GLU A 218 13.23 -3.97 -20.75
C GLU A 218 13.05 -5.01 -21.85
N SER A 219 11.88 -5.02 -22.50
CA SER A 219 11.50 -6.11 -23.42
C SER A 219 10.95 -5.62 -24.75
N GLY A 220 10.78 -4.32 -24.95
CA GLY A 220 10.04 -3.80 -26.11
C GLY A 220 8.57 -4.20 -26.09
N TYR A 221 8.00 -4.45 -24.91
CA TYR A 221 6.67 -5.04 -24.69
C TYR A 221 6.54 -6.53 -25.04
N ASN A 222 7.63 -7.29 -25.09
CA ASN A 222 7.58 -8.74 -25.33
C ASN A 222 7.42 -9.52 -24.02
N PRO A 223 6.26 -10.16 -23.75
CA PRO A 223 6.02 -10.89 -22.51
C PRO A 223 6.77 -12.22 -22.44
N LYS A 224 7.37 -12.67 -23.54
CA LYS A 224 8.14 -13.92 -23.62
C LYS A 224 9.66 -13.70 -23.64
N ALA A 225 10.13 -12.46 -23.47
CA ALA A 225 11.55 -12.13 -23.51
C ALA A 225 12.34 -12.83 -22.40
N VAL A 226 13.56 -13.29 -22.73
CA VAL A 226 14.53 -13.81 -21.77
C VAL A 226 15.90 -13.20 -22.09
N SER A 227 16.53 -12.56 -21.12
CA SER A 227 17.88 -12.01 -21.31
C SER A 227 18.96 -13.10 -21.18
N PRO A 228 20.19 -12.87 -21.66
CA PRO A 228 21.31 -13.77 -21.41
C PRO A 228 21.62 -13.99 -19.92
N ALA A 229 21.32 -13.00 -19.07
CA ALA A 229 21.45 -13.10 -17.62
C ALA A 229 20.28 -13.84 -16.94
N GLY A 230 19.24 -14.20 -17.70
CA GLY A 230 18.07 -14.93 -17.21
C GLY A 230 16.93 -14.06 -16.69
N ALA A 231 16.92 -12.75 -16.98
CA ALA A 231 15.78 -11.89 -16.70
C ALA A 231 14.59 -12.27 -17.59
N GLN A 232 13.36 -12.28 -17.05
CA GLN A 232 12.21 -12.89 -17.73
C GLN A 232 11.02 -11.95 -17.91
N GLY A 233 10.38 -12.11 -19.07
CA GLY A 233 9.09 -11.56 -19.43
C GLY A 233 9.04 -10.05 -19.62
N LEU A 234 7.83 -9.50 -19.56
CA LEU A 234 7.53 -8.12 -19.97
C LEU A 234 8.39 -7.08 -19.25
N MET A 235 8.65 -7.32 -17.96
CA MET A 235 9.37 -6.39 -17.07
C MET A 235 10.78 -6.84 -16.72
N GLN A 236 11.27 -7.91 -17.37
CA GLN A 236 12.62 -8.48 -17.20
C GLN A 236 13.03 -8.62 -15.73
N LEU A 237 12.17 -9.22 -14.91
CA LEU A 237 12.51 -9.51 -13.52
C LEU A 237 13.44 -10.73 -13.49
N MET A 238 14.54 -10.64 -12.74
CA MET A 238 15.37 -11.81 -12.42
C MET A 238 14.54 -12.83 -11.63
N PRO A 239 14.73 -14.15 -11.80
CA PRO A 239 13.89 -15.16 -11.15
C PRO A 239 13.85 -15.08 -9.61
N ALA A 240 14.98 -14.75 -8.99
CA ALA A 240 15.03 -14.53 -7.54
C ALA A 240 14.19 -13.31 -7.11
N THR A 241 14.32 -12.20 -7.84
CA THR A 241 13.56 -10.96 -7.61
C THR A 241 12.07 -11.18 -7.84
N ALA A 242 11.69 -11.86 -8.93
CA ALA A 242 10.30 -12.22 -9.24
C ALA A 242 9.66 -12.99 -8.09
N ARG A 243 10.33 -14.04 -7.58
CA ARG A 243 9.88 -14.81 -6.41
C ARG A 243 9.70 -13.93 -5.17
N GLY A 244 10.68 -13.08 -4.86
CA GLY A 244 10.59 -12.15 -3.72
C GLY A 244 9.45 -11.14 -3.85
N LEU A 245 9.04 -10.82 -5.07
CA LEU A 245 7.93 -9.91 -5.36
C LEU A 245 6.56 -10.60 -5.36
N GLY A 246 6.51 -11.94 -5.36
CA GLY A 246 5.27 -12.72 -5.47
C GLY A 246 4.86 -12.98 -6.92
N VAL A 247 5.79 -12.90 -7.87
CA VAL A 247 5.60 -13.24 -9.28
C VAL A 247 5.98 -14.72 -9.44
N HIS A 248 4.96 -15.56 -9.63
CA HIS A 248 5.13 -17.01 -9.84
C HIS A 248 5.39 -17.35 -11.31
N ASN A 249 4.91 -16.50 -12.22
CA ASN A 249 5.16 -16.61 -13.64
C ASN A 249 5.52 -15.24 -14.22
N SER A 250 6.80 -14.98 -14.47
CA SER A 250 7.27 -13.72 -15.07
C SER A 250 6.81 -13.54 -16.52
N PHE A 251 6.39 -14.61 -17.21
CA PHE A 251 5.84 -14.54 -18.56
C PHE A 251 4.36 -14.16 -18.58
N ASP A 252 3.69 -14.12 -17.42
CA ASP A 252 2.36 -13.54 -17.28
C ASP A 252 2.49 -12.00 -17.18
N PRO A 253 1.94 -11.22 -18.13
CA PRO A 253 2.10 -9.77 -18.15
C PRO A 253 1.57 -9.09 -16.89
N GLN A 254 0.45 -9.56 -16.34
CA GLN A 254 -0.16 -8.95 -15.18
C GLN A 254 0.68 -9.17 -13.92
N GLN A 255 1.22 -10.38 -13.71
CA GLN A 255 2.14 -10.67 -12.61
C GLN A 255 3.44 -9.87 -12.77
N ALA A 256 4.04 -9.87 -13.96
CA ALA A 256 5.27 -9.13 -14.23
C ALA A 256 5.11 -7.62 -13.94
N ILE A 257 4.05 -6.99 -14.44
CA ILE A 257 3.76 -5.57 -14.23
C ILE A 257 3.53 -5.28 -12.74
N ASN A 258 2.75 -6.10 -12.03
CA ASN A 258 2.51 -5.90 -10.60
C ASN A 258 3.80 -6.05 -9.76
N GLY A 259 4.64 -7.02 -10.11
CA GLY A 259 5.95 -7.21 -9.48
C GLY A 259 6.86 -5.99 -9.70
N ALA A 260 6.99 -5.56 -10.94
CA ALA A 260 7.80 -4.40 -11.29
C ALA A 260 7.28 -3.09 -10.66
N ALA A 261 5.97 -2.89 -10.62
CA ALA A 261 5.36 -1.74 -9.97
C ALA A 261 5.63 -1.72 -8.46
N LYS A 262 5.55 -2.88 -7.80
CA LYS A 262 5.93 -3.03 -6.39
C LYS A 262 7.41 -2.71 -6.16
N LEU A 263 8.30 -3.17 -7.03
CA LEU A 263 9.74 -2.91 -6.95
C LEU A 263 10.08 -1.42 -7.17
N LEU A 264 9.51 -0.81 -8.21
CA LEU A 264 9.68 0.62 -8.50
C LEU A 264 9.11 1.49 -7.38
N SER A 265 7.95 1.14 -6.82
CA SER A 265 7.37 1.83 -5.65
C SER A 265 8.34 1.82 -4.46
N SER A 266 8.97 0.68 -4.17
CA SER A 266 9.98 0.62 -3.10
C SER A 266 11.19 1.49 -3.39
N HIS A 267 11.73 1.45 -4.61
CA HIS A 267 12.90 2.26 -4.96
C HIS A 267 12.60 3.76 -5.01
N LEU A 268 11.43 4.17 -5.48
CA LEU A 268 11.02 5.58 -5.46
C LEU A 268 10.90 6.11 -4.02
N LYS A 269 10.40 5.29 -3.08
CA LYS A 269 10.31 5.64 -1.65
C LYS A 269 11.69 5.70 -0.98
N GLU A 270 12.55 4.75 -1.33
CA GLU A 270 13.89 4.60 -0.77
C GLU A 270 14.82 5.73 -1.22
N PHE A 271 14.93 5.94 -2.54
CA PHE A 271 15.89 6.87 -3.11
C PHE A 271 15.34 8.29 -3.31
N LYS A 272 14.01 8.47 -3.29
CA LYS A 272 13.33 9.77 -3.50
C LYS A 272 13.78 10.50 -4.79
N SER A 273 14.31 9.73 -5.74
CA SER A 273 14.94 10.21 -6.96
C SER A 273 14.66 9.21 -8.06
N LEU A 274 13.98 9.66 -9.11
CA LEU A 274 13.64 8.81 -10.25
C LEU A 274 14.88 8.20 -10.92
N PRO A 275 15.97 8.95 -11.22
CA PRO A 275 17.20 8.37 -11.75
C PRO A 275 17.79 7.25 -10.88
N LEU A 276 17.82 7.43 -9.56
CA LEU A 276 18.35 6.42 -8.64
C LEU A 276 17.43 5.21 -8.51
N ALA A 277 16.11 5.42 -8.55
CA ALA A 277 15.15 4.32 -8.55
C ALA A 277 15.25 3.46 -9.82
N LEU A 278 15.49 4.08 -10.97
CA LEU A 278 15.75 3.38 -12.24
C LEU A 278 17.11 2.66 -12.23
N ALA A 279 18.15 3.29 -11.66
CA ALA A 279 19.44 2.63 -11.47
C ALA A 279 19.31 1.41 -10.54
N ALA A 280 18.52 1.51 -9.48
CA ALA A 280 18.25 0.40 -8.57
C ALA A 280 17.44 -0.72 -9.22
N TYR A 281 16.52 -0.39 -10.14
CA TYR A 281 15.77 -1.38 -10.90
C TYR A 281 16.69 -2.24 -11.78
N ASN A 282 17.66 -1.62 -12.47
CA ASN A 282 18.61 -2.32 -13.35
C ASN A 282 19.78 -2.98 -12.60
N ALA A 283 20.42 -2.26 -11.67
CA ALA A 283 21.64 -2.69 -10.99
C ALA A 283 21.42 -3.26 -9.59
N GLY A 284 20.21 -3.16 -9.04
CA GLY A 284 19.90 -3.47 -7.65
C GLY A 284 20.20 -2.31 -6.69
N GLY A 285 19.31 -2.07 -5.73
CA GLY A 285 19.44 -0.98 -4.75
C GLY A 285 20.71 -1.05 -3.88
N GLY A 286 21.22 -2.25 -3.59
CA GLY A 286 22.48 -2.41 -2.86
C GLY A 286 23.68 -1.79 -3.57
N ASN A 287 23.73 -1.83 -4.91
CA ASN A 287 24.78 -1.16 -5.68
C ASN A 287 24.61 0.36 -5.64
N VAL A 288 23.37 0.87 -5.73
CA VAL A 288 23.10 2.31 -5.63
C VAL A 288 23.57 2.87 -4.28
N HIS A 289 23.31 2.15 -3.18
CA HIS A 289 23.84 2.51 -1.85
C HIS A 289 25.36 2.44 -1.78
N LYS A 290 25.95 1.35 -2.28
CA LYS A 290 27.40 1.15 -2.28
C LYS A 290 28.16 2.29 -2.98
N TYR A 291 27.63 2.79 -4.09
CA TYR A 291 28.26 3.85 -4.88
C TYR A 291 27.76 5.26 -4.54
N GLY A 292 26.75 5.40 -3.67
CA GLY A 292 26.16 6.70 -3.30
C GLY A 292 25.50 7.43 -4.48
N GLY A 293 25.08 6.70 -5.51
CA GLY A 293 24.63 7.27 -6.78
C GLY A 293 24.37 6.21 -7.85
N ILE A 294 24.26 6.63 -9.11
CA ILE A 294 24.17 5.69 -10.24
C ILE A 294 25.49 4.90 -10.30
N PRO A 295 25.48 3.56 -10.15
CA PRO A 295 26.71 2.76 -10.18
C PRO A 295 27.49 2.97 -11.48
N PRO A 296 28.83 2.85 -11.47
CA PRO A 296 29.69 3.01 -12.65
C PRO A 296 29.65 1.77 -13.56
N PHE A 297 28.44 1.23 -13.79
CA PHE A 297 28.20 0.15 -14.74
C PHE A 297 27.70 0.76 -16.04
N SER A 298 28.40 0.49 -17.15
CA SER A 298 28.07 1.08 -18.45
C SER A 298 26.63 0.81 -18.87
N GLU A 299 26.10 -0.38 -18.54
CA GLU A 299 24.70 -0.73 -18.79
C GLU A 299 23.75 0.18 -18.02
N THR A 300 23.96 0.37 -16.71
CA THR A 300 23.08 1.18 -15.86
C THR A 300 23.13 2.66 -16.21
N GLN A 301 24.33 3.18 -16.53
CA GLN A 301 24.50 4.56 -16.98
C GLN A 301 23.78 4.83 -18.31
N ALA A 302 23.69 3.84 -19.20
CA ALA A 302 22.91 3.92 -20.43
C ALA A 302 21.40 3.67 -20.22
N TYR A 303 21.05 2.81 -19.25
CA TYR A 303 19.67 2.41 -18.96
C TYR A 303 18.81 3.57 -18.48
N VAL A 304 19.28 4.32 -17.48
CA VAL A 304 18.53 5.43 -16.87
C VAL A 304 18.05 6.47 -17.90
N PRO A 305 18.92 7.07 -18.75
CA PRO A 305 18.47 8.04 -19.75
C PRO A 305 17.59 7.41 -20.83
N LYS A 306 17.77 6.11 -21.14
CA LYS A 306 16.93 5.39 -22.11
C LYS A 306 15.48 5.28 -21.61
N VAL A 307 15.28 4.96 -20.33
CA VAL A 307 13.94 4.92 -19.71
C VAL A 307 13.34 6.31 -19.61
N GLN A 308 14.11 7.32 -19.21
CA GLN A 308 13.62 8.70 -19.15
C GLN A 308 13.20 9.24 -20.52
N LYS A 309 13.94 8.90 -21.58
CA LYS A 309 13.56 9.23 -22.97
C LYS A 309 12.26 8.52 -23.38
N ALA A 310 12.11 7.23 -23.05
CA ALA A 310 10.88 6.50 -23.30
C ALA A 310 9.68 7.08 -22.52
N LEU A 311 9.91 7.52 -21.28
CA LEU A 311 8.90 8.19 -20.46
C LEU A 311 8.47 9.52 -21.07
N ALA A 312 9.41 10.38 -21.47
CA ALA A 312 9.11 11.66 -22.10
C ALA A 312 8.32 11.51 -23.42
N ALA A 313 8.56 10.42 -24.16
CA ALA A 313 7.81 10.12 -25.38
C ALA A 313 6.33 9.75 -25.13
N LEU A 314 5.94 9.46 -23.89
CA LEU A 314 4.56 9.18 -23.48
C LEU A 314 3.81 10.45 -23.03
N GLY A 315 4.43 11.64 -23.14
CA GLY A 315 3.89 12.95 -22.77
C GLY A 315 3.66 13.11 -21.27
#